data_AF-A0A5E4BNS6-F1
#
_entry.id   AF-A0A5E4BNS6-F1
#
_cell.length_a   1.000
_cell.length_b   1.000
_cell.length_c   1.000
_cell.angle_alpha   90.00
_cell.angle_beta   90.00
_cell.angle_gamma   90.00
#
_symmetry.space_group_name_H-M   'P 1'
#
loop_
_entity.id
_entity.type
_entity.pdbx_description
1 polymer ?
#
loop_
_entity_poly.entity_id
_entity_poly.type
_entity_poly.pdbx_seq_one_letter_code
_entity_poly.pdbx_strand_id
1 'polypeptide(L)'
;MSSRYSTVDKLIKKTNLALVVGTNSWREQFIEAITVSAGEDDDDDECGEEKLPSCFDYVMHFLTVFWKVLFAFVPPTEYWNGWACFIVSILMIGLLTAFIGDLASHFGCTIGLKDSVTAVVFVALGTSVPDTFASKVAATQDQYADASIGNVTGSNAVNVFLGIGVAWSIAAIYHAANGEQFKVSPGTLAFSVTLFTIFAFINVGVLLYRRRPEIGGELGGPRTAKLLTSCLFVLLWLLYIFFSSLEAYCHIKGF
;
A
#
# COMPACT_ATOMS: atom_id res chain seq x y z
N MET A 1 29.52 -29.65 19.08
CA MET A 1 29.18 -28.70 20.16
C MET A 1 29.20 -27.23 19.70
N SER A 2 29.98 -26.86 18.68
CA SER A 2 30.10 -25.48 18.16
C SER A 2 28.86 -24.90 17.44
N SER A 3 28.07 -25.72 16.73
CA SER A 3 26.90 -25.22 15.96
C SER A 3 25.76 -24.65 16.83
N ARG A 4 25.62 -25.10 18.08
CA ARG A 4 24.52 -24.67 18.97
C ARG A 4 24.74 -23.26 19.53
N TYR A 5 26.00 -22.82 19.65
CA TYR A 5 26.34 -21.46 20.09
C TYR A 5 25.99 -20.42 19.03
N SER A 6 26.31 -20.68 17.75
CA SER A 6 25.98 -19.77 16.65
C SER A 6 24.47 -19.50 16.50
N THR A 7 23.62 -20.51 16.68
CA THR A 7 22.15 -20.33 16.59
C THR A 7 21.61 -19.53 17.77
N VAL A 8 22.14 -19.76 18.98
CA VAL A 8 21.76 -19.02 20.18
C VAL A 8 22.23 -17.56 20.08
N ASP A 9 23.44 -17.32 19.60
CA ASP A 9 23.96 -15.96 19.37
C ASP A 9 23.16 -15.23 18.27
N LYS A 10 22.75 -15.94 17.21
CA LYS A 10 21.85 -15.39 16.18
C LYS A 10 20.46 -15.05 16.72
N LEU A 11 19.92 -15.90 17.60
CA LEU A 11 18.63 -15.65 18.27
C LEU A 11 18.72 -14.47 19.23
N ILE A 12 19.77 -14.41 20.06
CA ILE A 12 20.01 -13.28 20.97
C ILE A 12 20.22 -11.99 20.18
N LYS A 13 20.95 -12.03 19.05
CA LYS A 13 21.14 -10.85 18.19
C LYS A 13 19.82 -10.41 17.54
N LYS A 14 18.99 -11.34 17.05
CA LYS A 14 17.64 -11.03 16.53
C LYS A 14 16.69 -10.51 17.61
N THR A 15 16.73 -11.08 18.82
CA THR A 15 15.93 -10.62 19.95
C THR A 15 16.38 -9.26 20.44
N ASN A 16 17.68 -9.00 20.51
CA ASN A 16 18.22 -7.68 20.85
C ASN A 16 17.92 -6.65 19.76
N LEU A 17 17.98 -7.02 18.47
CA LEU A 17 17.59 -6.13 17.38
C LEU A 17 16.08 -5.83 17.43
N ALA A 18 15.25 -6.82 17.70
CA ALA A 18 13.80 -6.64 17.91
C ALA A 18 13.49 -5.82 19.18
N LEU A 19 14.33 -5.91 20.22
CA LEU A 19 14.28 -5.08 21.42
C LEU A 19 14.71 -3.63 21.13
N VAL A 20 15.72 -3.42 20.29
CA VAL A 20 16.18 -2.10 19.83
C VAL A 20 15.14 -1.44 18.91
N VAL A 21 14.46 -2.23 18.07
CA VAL A 21 13.26 -1.77 17.32
C VAL A 21 12.11 -1.37 18.27
N GLY A 22 12.13 -1.90 19.50
CA GLY A 22 11.23 -1.49 20.58
C GLY A 22 11.64 -0.16 21.22
N THR A 23 12.93 0.13 21.38
CA THR A 23 13.44 1.19 22.28
C THR A 23 13.85 2.49 21.60
N ASN A 24 13.10 3.00 20.62
CA ASN A 24 13.37 4.33 20.09
C ASN A 24 12.70 5.37 20.99
N SER A 25 13.48 6.05 21.82
CA SER A 25 13.01 7.25 22.51
C SER A 25 12.47 8.25 21.48
N TRP A 26 11.48 9.07 21.84
CA TRP A 26 10.87 10.01 20.90
C TRP A 26 11.92 10.94 20.25
N ARG A 27 12.98 11.28 21.02
CA ARG A 27 14.16 12.00 20.53
C ARG A 27 14.89 11.26 19.41
N GLU A 28 15.11 9.96 19.53
CA GLU A 28 15.78 9.14 18.52
C GLU A 28 14.98 9.07 17.23
N GLN A 29 13.65 8.97 17.30
CA GLN A 29 12.79 9.01 16.10
C GLN A 29 12.93 10.34 15.33
N PHE A 30 12.97 11.47 16.06
CA PHE A 30 13.20 12.77 15.43
C PHE A 30 14.61 12.90 14.86
N ILE A 31 15.62 12.36 15.53
CA ILE A 31 17.00 12.34 15.01
C ILE A 31 17.07 11.49 13.75
N GLU A 32 16.49 10.30 13.77
CA GLU A 32 16.45 9.39 12.62
C GLU A 32 15.70 10.02 11.42
N ALA A 33 14.61 10.75 11.69
CA ALA A 33 13.85 11.44 10.67
C ALA A 33 14.65 12.54 9.94
N ILE A 34 15.57 13.22 10.63
CA ILE A 34 16.40 14.29 10.07
C ILE A 34 17.79 13.83 9.60
N THR A 35 18.21 12.61 9.95
CA THR A 35 19.47 12.03 9.50
C THR A 35 19.32 11.33 8.16
N VAL A 36 20.34 11.45 7.31
CA VAL A 36 20.44 10.72 6.05
C VAL A 36 21.08 9.36 6.34
N SER A 37 20.30 8.30 6.23
CA SER A 37 20.82 6.92 6.22
C SER A 37 21.11 6.52 4.78
N ALA A 38 22.22 5.84 4.53
CA ALA A 38 22.45 5.21 3.23
C ALA A 38 21.36 4.15 2.98
N GLY A 39 20.87 4.08 1.74
CA GLY A 39 19.86 3.10 1.38
C GLY A 39 20.35 1.67 1.65
N GLU A 40 19.52 0.85 2.29
CA GLU A 40 19.68 -0.60 2.26
C GLU A 40 19.38 -1.07 0.83
N ASP A 41 20.36 -1.02 -0.06
CA ASP A 41 20.28 -1.79 -1.29
C ASP A 41 20.26 -3.28 -0.90
N ASP A 42 19.25 -4.01 -1.37
CA ASP A 42 18.99 -5.46 -1.19
C ASP A 42 20.12 -6.39 -1.70
N ASP A 43 21.35 -5.89 -1.87
CA ASP A 43 22.51 -6.70 -2.21
C ASP A 43 23.16 -7.20 -0.91
N ASP A 44 23.12 -8.51 -0.71
CA ASP A 44 23.75 -9.32 0.35
C ASP A 44 25.27 -9.08 0.44
N ASP A 45 25.71 -7.88 0.83
CA ASP A 45 27.10 -7.66 1.23
C ASP A 45 27.25 -8.06 2.71
N GLU A 46 27.80 -9.27 2.90
CA GLU A 46 28.15 -9.91 4.18
C GLU A 46 29.16 -9.12 5.07
N CYS A 47 29.44 -7.86 4.76
CA CYS A 47 30.28 -6.98 5.57
C CYS A 47 29.45 -5.78 6.02
N GLY A 48 29.19 -5.68 7.32
CA GLY A 48 28.53 -4.53 7.96
C GLY A 48 29.38 -3.25 7.96
N GLU A 49 29.86 -2.82 6.80
CA GLU A 49 30.38 -1.47 6.60
C GLU A 49 29.20 -0.54 6.34
N GLU A 50 29.04 0.48 7.18
CA GLU A 50 28.11 1.59 6.93
C GLU A 50 28.50 2.24 5.58
N LYS A 51 27.74 1.94 4.52
CA LYS A 51 27.90 2.61 3.23
C LYS A 51 27.69 4.11 3.45
N LEU A 52 28.58 4.93 2.91
CA LEU A 52 28.35 6.37 2.86
C LEU A 52 27.13 6.66 1.96
N PRO A 53 26.23 7.57 2.35
CA PRO A 53 25.02 7.85 1.59
C PRO A 53 25.36 8.36 0.18
N SER A 54 24.70 7.75 -0.81
CA SER A 54 24.81 8.13 -2.21
C SER A 54 24.12 9.47 -2.47
N CYS A 55 24.49 10.19 -3.54
CA CYS A 55 23.76 11.39 -3.97
C CYS A 55 22.25 11.15 -4.12
N PHE A 56 21.87 9.93 -4.52
CA PHE A 56 20.47 9.52 -4.61
C PHE A 56 19.78 9.44 -3.24
N ASP A 57 20.50 8.99 -2.20
CA ASP A 57 19.97 8.91 -0.82
C ASP A 57 19.72 10.31 -0.26
N TYR A 58 20.60 11.27 -0.56
CA TYR A 58 20.39 12.67 -0.18
C TYR A 58 19.16 13.27 -0.86
N VAL A 59 18.95 13.00 -2.15
CA VAL A 59 17.76 13.45 -2.88
C VAL A 59 16.50 12.81 -2.31
N MET A 60 16.51 11.49 -2.08
CA MET A 60 15.38 10.79 -1.47
C MET A 60 15.10 11.27 -0.06
N HIS A 61 16.13 11.54 0.74
CA HIS A 61 15.98 12.12 2.07
C HIS A 61 15.33 13.50 1.97
N PHE A 62 15.80 14.39 1.10
CA PHE A 62 15.21 15.72 0.94
C PHE A 62 13.72 15.66 0.53
N LEU A 63 13.34 14.72 -0.35
CA LEU A 63 11.95 14.54 -0.77
C LEU A 63 11.06 13.94 0.32
N THR A 64 11.63 13.14 1.22
CA THR A 64 10.88 12.40 2.25
C THR A 64 10.98 12.99 3.65
N VAL A 65 11.91 13.90 3.92
CA VAL A 65 12.17 14.45 5.26
C VAL A 65 10.92 15.11 5.85
N PHE A 66 10.14 15.82 5.02
CA PHE A 66 8.87 16.39 5.43
C PHE A 66 7.93 15.31 6.00
N TRP A 67 7.79 14.20 5.27
CA TRP A 67 6.97 13.06 5.69
C TRP A 67 7.55 12.34 6.90
N LYS A 68 8.87 12.12 6.95
CA LYS A 68 9.55 11.48 8.09
C LYS A 68 9.36 12.27 9.39
N VAL A 69 9.56 13.59 9.34
CA VAL A 69 9.37 14.47 10.50
C VAL A 69 7.91 14.53 10.91
N LEU A 70 7.00 14.56 9.93
CA LEU A 70 5.56 14.49 10.20
C LEU A 70 5.24 13.19 10.95
N PHE A 71 5.66 12.02 10.47
CA PHE A 71 5.42 10.74 11.14
C PHE A 71 6.19 10.55 12.45
N ALA A 72 7.29 11.27 12.69
CA ALA A 72 8.00 11.25 13.98
C ALA A 72 7.16 11.82 15.14
N PHE A 73 6.06 12.54 14.87
CA PHE A 73 5.10 12.93 15.90
C PHE A 73 4.25 11.77 16.44
N VAL A 74 4.25 10.61 15.77
CA VAL A 74 3.62 9.40 16.30
C VAL A 74 4.43 8.90 17.50
N PRO A 75 3.80 8.65 18.66
CA PRO A 75 4.53 8.22 19.85
C PRO A 75 5.19 6.86 19.64
N PRO A 76 6.33 6.59 20.29
CA PRO A 76 7.01 5.30 20.21
C PRO A 76 6.14 4.13 20.66
N THR A 77 6.43 2.95 20.12
CA THR A 77 5.70 1.69 20.39
C THR A 77 5.81 1.24 21.85
N GLU A 78 6.79 1.73 22.61
CA GLU A 78 6.90 1.47 24.06
C GLU A 78 5.78 2.14 24.87
N TYR A 79 5.23 3.24 24.36
CA TYR A 79 4.19 3.97 25.06
C TYR A 79 2.91 3.13 25.07
N TRP A 80 2.48 2.79 26.28
CA TRP A 80 1.20 2.11 26.53
C TRP A 80 1.07 0.78 25.78
N ASN A 81 2.14 -0.03 25.72
CA ASN A 81 2.19 -1.30 24.96
C ASN A 81 1.76 -1.14 23.49
N GLY A 82 2.15 -0.02 22.86
CA GLY A 82 1.88 0.25 21.44
C GLY A 82 0.50 0.83 21.15
N TRP A 83 -0.43 0.87 22.12
CA TRP A 83 -1.77 1.44 21.90
C TRP A 83 -1.74 2.93 21.58
N ALA A 84 -0.83 3.68 22.20
CA ALA A 84 -0.66 5.11 21.89
C ALA A 84 -0.20 5.31 20.44
N CYS A 85 0.81 4.54 20.01
CA CYS A 85 1.31 4.57 18.63
C CYS A 85 0.19 4.21 17.65
N PHE A 86 -0.57 3.15 17.93
CA PHE A 86 -1.67 2.69 17.08
C PHE A 86 -2.77 3.75 16.91
N ILE A 87 -3.25 4.35 18.00
CA ILE A 87 -4.34 5.33 17.93
C ILE A 87 -3.88 6.62 17.24
N VAL A 88 -2.72 7.14 17.60
CA VAL A 88 -2.20 8.39 17.03
C VAL A 88 -1.85 8.21 15.56
N SER A 89 -1.24 7.10 15.16
CA SER A 89 -0.95 6.82 13.75
C SER A 89 -2.23 6.71 12.91
N ILE A 90 -3.26 6.02 13.39
CA ILE A 90 -4.56 5.94 12.69
C ILE A 90 -5.20 7.32 12.54
N LEU A 91 -5.23 8.12 13.60
CA LEU A 91 -5.78 9.48 13.54
C LEU A 91 -5.02 10.35 12.55
N MET A 92 -3.69 10.28 12.60
CA MET A 92 -2.82 11.07 11.76
C MET A 92 -2.92 10.68 10.27
N ILE A 93 -2.92 9.39 9.97
CA ILE A 93 -3.15 8.88 8.62
C ILE A 93 -4.55 9.29 8.15
N GLY A 94 -5.58 9.14 8.98
CA GLY A 94 -6.94 9.53 8.64
C GLY A 94 -7.07 11.02 8.29
N LEU A 95 -6.49 11.91 9.10
CA LEU A 95 -6.47 13.36 8.84
C LEU A 95 -5.69 13.70 7.56
N LEU A 96 -4.54 13.06 7.36
CA LEU A 96 -3.72 13.28 6.18
C LEU A 96 -4.43 12.80 4.91
N THR A 97 -5.07 11.64 4.94
CA THR A 97 -5.85 11.09 3.83
C THR A 97 -7.04 12.01 3.49
N ALA A 98 -7.74 12.55 4.50
CA ALA A 98 -8.82 13.51 4.26
C ALA A 98 -8.30 14.78 3.56
N PHE A 99 -7.19 15.34 4.06
CA PHE A 99 -6.56 16.52 3.46
C PHE A 99 -6.08 16.27 2.01
N ILE A 100 -5.42 15.15 1.77
CA ILE A 100 -4.96 14.77 0.42
C ILE A 100 -6.17 14.55 -0.52
N GLY A 101 -7.25 13.94 -0.01
CA GLY A 101 -8.50 13.75 -0.77
C GLY A 101 -9.10 15.09 -1.22
N ASP A 102 -9.19 16.05 -0.31
CA ASP A 102 -9.69 17.39 -0.63
C ASP A 102 -8.80 18.11 -1.65
N LEU A 103 -7.47 18.05 -1.47
CA LEU A 103 -6.53 18.62 -2.43
C LEU A 103 -6.64 17.97 -3.81
N ALA A 104 -6.77 16.63 -3.87
CA ALA A 104 -6.93 15.90 -5.11
C ALA A 104 -8.21 16.31 -5.84
N SER A 105 -9.33 16.50 -5.13
CA SER A 105 -10.58 16.99 -5.73
C SER A 105 -10.43 18.40 -6.29
N HIS A 106 -9.86 19.34 -5.53
CA HIS A 106 -9.63 20.71 -6.00
C HIS A 106 -8.68 20.77 -7.21
N PHE A 107 -7.62 19.98 -7.18
CA PHE A 107 -6.69 19.84 -8.30
C PHE A 107 -7.39 19.26 -9.54
N GLY A 108 -8.22 18.23 -9.36
CA GLY A 108 -9.04 17.65 -10.40
C GLY A 108 -9.95 18.68 -11.05
N CYS A 109 -10.66 19.50 -10.25
CA CYS A 109 -11.49 20.59 -10.75
C CYS A 109 -10.68 21.63 -11.56
N THR A 110 -9.46 21.96 -11.11
CA THR A 110 -8.60 22.96 -11.78
C THR A 110 -8.12 22.50 -13.15
N ILE A 111 -7.90 21.20 -13.31
CA ILE A 111 -7.42 20.59 -14.57
C ILE A 111 -8.60 20.15 -15.47
N GLY A 112 -9.83 20.19 -14.98
CA GLY A 112 -11.01 19.70 -15.70
C GLY A 112 -11.12 18.17 -15.69
N LEU A 113 -10.52 17.51 -14.69
CA LEU A 113 -10.71 16.08 -14.45
C LEU A 113 -12.03 15.82 -13.72
N LYS A 114 -12.81 14.87 -14.22
CA LYS A 114 -14.02 14.41 -13.50
C LYS A 114 -13.62 13.71 -12.20
N ASP A 115 -14.38 13.91 -11.14
CA ASP A 115 -14.10 13.36 -9.81
C ASP A 115 -13.93 11.83 -9.83
N SER A 116 -14.72 11.11 -10.65
CA SER A 116 -14.59 9.66 -10.82
C SER A 116 -13.24 9.24 -11.40
N VAL A 117 -12.71 10.01 -12.36
CA VAL A 117 -11.39 9.75 -12.96
C VAL A 117 -10.27 10.09 -11.98
N THR A 118 -10.40 11.22 -11.28
CA THR A 118 -9.47 11.62 -10.21
C THR A 118 -9.38 10.56 -9.12
N ALA A 119 -10.51 10.01 -8.69
CA ALA A 119 -10.56 8.96 -7.68
C ALA A 119 -9.89 7.64 -8.15
N VAL A 120 -10.20 7.19 -9.36
CA VAL A 120 -9.65 5.93 -9.92
C VAL A 120 -8.14 6.03 -10.20
N VAL A 121 -7.64 7.22 -10.54
CA VAL A 121 -6.23 7.41 -10.90
C VAL A 121 -5.38 7.83 -9.71
N PHE A 122 -5.74 8.89 -8.99
CA PHE A 122 -4.86 9.45 -7.96
C PHE A 122 -5.10 8.84 -6.60
N VAL A 123 -6.37 8.77 -6.17
CA VAL A 123 -6.72 8.27 -4.83
C VAL A 123 -6.43 6.77 -4.74
N ALA A 124 -6.93 5.98 -5.70
CA ALA A 124 -6.74 4.53 -5.69
C ALA A 124 -5.26 4.11 -5.85
N LEU A 125 -4.48 4.84 -6.66
CA LEU A 125 -3.04 4.59 -6.80
C LEU A 125 -2.30 4.96 -5.52
N GLY A 126 -2.62 6.11 -4.92
CA GLY A 126 -1.99 6.60 -3.70
C GLY A 126 -2.13 5.64 -2.52
N THR A 127 -3.24 4.90 -2.43
CA THR A 127 -3.43 3.87 -1.39
C THR A 127 -2.84 2.52 -1.81
N SER A 128 -3.01 2.10 -3.06
CA SER A 128 -2.67 0.73 -3.49
C SER A 128 -1.19 0.51 -3.77
N VAL A 129 -0.43 1.57 -4.12
CA VAL A 129 1.02 1.45 -4.38
C VAL A 129 1.80 1.10 -3.11
N PRO A 130 1.63 1.82 -1.97
CA PRO A 130 2.22 1.42 -0.70
C PRO A 130 1.84 -0.01 -0.29
N ASP A 131 0.55 -0.37 -0.40
CA ASP A 131 0.07 -1.72 -0.10
C ASP A 131 0.75 -2.79 -0.96
N THR A 132 0.98 -2.48 -2.25
CA THR A 132 1.66 -3.38 -3.18
C THR A 132 3.12 -3.60 -2.76
N PHE A 133 3.82 -2.53 -2.35
CA PHE A 133 5.19 -2.65 -1.86
C PHE A 133 5.27 -3.42 -0.54
N ALA A 134 4.38 -3.15 0.42
CA ALA A 134 4.30 -3.91 1.66
C ALA A 134 4.03 -5.40 1.39
N SER A 135 3.10 -5.71 0.47
CA SER A 135 2.78 -7.08 0.06
C SER A 135 3.95 -7.77 -0.65
N LYS A 136 4.71 -7.03 -1.48
CA LYS A 136 5.93 -7.53 -2.13
C LYS A 136 6.98 -7.88 -1.08
N VAL A 137 7.26 -6.98 -0.15
CA VAL A 137 8.26 -7.20 0.92
C VAL A 137 7.87 -8.40 1.77
N ALA A 138 6.60 -8.50 2.18
CA ALA A 138 6.08 -9.65 2.91
C ALA A 138 6.24 -10.97 2.12
N ALA A 139 5.98 -10.95 0.80
CA ALA A 139 6.14 -12.14 -0.05
C ALA A 139 7.61 -12.55 -0.26
N THR A 140 8.55 -11.60 -0.25
CA THR A 140 9.98 -11.90 -0.40
C THR A 140 10.63 -12.37 0.89
N GLN A 141 10.11 -11.94 2.04
CA GLN A 141 10.66 -12.28 3.35
C GLN A 141 10.05 -13.54 3.98
N ASP A 142 8.88 -13.98 3.50
CA ASP A 142 8.18 -15.17 3.97
C ASP A 142 8.30 -16.30 2.94
N GLN A 143 8.69 -17.50 3.39
CA GLN A 143 8.87 -18.69 2.54
C GLN A 143 7.57 -19.10 1.83
N TYR A 144 6.42 -18.87 2.48
CA TYR A 144 5.11 -19.26 1.94
C TYR A 144 4.27 -18.06 1.46
N ALA A 145 4.79 -16.84 1.65
CA ALA A 145 4.09 -15.59 1.36
C ALA A 145 2.69 -15.47 2.01
N ASP A 146 2.44 -16.17 3.11
CA ASP A 146 1.16 -16.14 3.83
C ASP A 146 0.89 -14.73 4.38
N ALA A 147 1.95 -14.05 4.84
CA ALA A 147 1.88 -12.66 5.28
C ALA A 147 1.41 -11.71 4.16
N SER A 148 1.81 -11.97 2.91
CA SER A 148 1.40 -11.18 1.74
C SER A 148 -0.09 -11.32 1.46
N ILE A 149 -0.61 -12.56 1.56
CA ILE A 149 -2.05 -12.84 1.39
C ILE A 149 -2.87 -12.12 2.46
N GLY A 150 -2.40 -12.16 3.72
CA GLY A 150 -3.02 -11.44 4.83
C GLY A 150 -3.10 -9.94 4.58
N ASN A 151 -2.00 -9.33 4.10
CA ASN A 151 -1.94 -7.90 3.81
C ASN A 151 -2.91 -7.50 2.68
N VAL A 152 -2.84 -8.19 1.53
CA VAL A 152 -3.69 -7.88 0.35
C VAL A 152 -5.17 -8.09 0.65
N THR A 153 -5.52 -9.17 1.35
CA THR A 153 -6.91 -9.48 1.68
C THR A 153 -7.45 -8.54 2.75
N GLY A 154 -6.63 -8.25 3.77
CA GLY A 154 -6.97 -7.36 4.87
C GLY A 154 -7.20 -5.92 4.41
N SER A 155 -6.29 -5.36 3.59
CA SER A 155 -6.42 -3.96 3.15
C SER A 155 -7.66 -3.75 2.26
N ASN A 156 -7.93 -4.69 1.35
CA ASN A 156 -9.15 -4.66 0.52
C ASN A 156 -10.43 -4.84 1.34
N ALA A 157 -10.42 -5.73 2.34
CA ALA A 157 -11.57 -5.91 3.24
C ALA A 157 -11.86 -4.62 4.03
N VAL A 158 -10.83 -3.95 4.54
CA VAL A 158 -10.97 -2.65 5.23
C VAL A 158 -11.55 -1.60 4.28
N ASN A 159 -11.04 -1.50 3.05
CA ASN A 159 -11.56 -0.51 2.07
C ASN A 159 -13.05 -0.71 1.76
N VAL A 160 -13.48 -1.94 1.56
CA VAL A 160 -14.88 -2.25 1.20
C VAL A 160 -15.80 -2.17 2.42
N PHE A 161 -15.47 -2.86 3.51
CA PHE A 161 -16.35 -2.97 4.68
C PHE A 161 -16.29 -1.74 5.58
N LEU A 162 -15.09 -1.23 5.89
CA LEU A 162 -14.93 -0.07 6.75
C LEU A 162 -14.99 1.23 5.96
N GLY A 163 -14.29 1.33 4.83
CA GLY A 163 -14.30 2.54 4.00
C GLY A 163 -15.69 2.86 3.45
N ILE A 164 -16.23 1.96 2.63
CA ILE A 164 -17.55 2.18 1.99
C ILE A 164 -18.70 1.77 2.94
N GLY A 165 -18.61 0.60 3.56
CA GLY A 165 -19.72 0.02 4.33
C GLY A 165 -20.11 0.84 5.56
N VAL A 166 -19.15 1.30 6.37
CA VAL A 166 -19.46 2.13 7.55
C VAL A 166 -19.97 3.51 7.13
N ALA A 167 -19.34 4.16 6.16
CA ALA A 167 -19.77 5.47 5.67
C ALA A 167 -21.21 5.43 5.13
N TRP A 168 -21.55 4.40 4.34
CA TRP A 168 -22.91 4.20 3.84
C TRP A 168 -23.88 3.91 4.98
N SER A 169 -23.51 3.06 5.94
CA SER A 169 -24.37 2.73 7.08
C SER A 169 -24.71 3.98 7.91
N ILE A 170 -23.72 4.83 8.18
CA ILE A 170 -23.91 6.11 8.89
C ILE A 170 -24.87 7.02 8.11
N ALA A 171 -24.65 7.19 6.80
CA ALA A 171 -25.52 8.02 5.95
C ALA A 171 -26.96 7.50 5.91
N ALA A 172 -27.14 6.18 5.75
CA ALA A 172 -28.45 5.55 5.73
C ALA A 172 -29.21 5.72 7.05
N ILE A 173 -28.53 5.54 8.19
CA ILE A 173 -29.11 5.76 9.52
C ILE A 173 -29.51 7.23 9.71
N TYR A 174 -28.65 8.16 9.30
CA TYR A 174 -28.92 9.59 9.41
C TYR A 174 -30.16 10.01 8.61
N HIS A 175 -30.27 9.60 7.34
CA HIS A 175 -31.45 9.91 6.53
C HIS A 175 -32.71 9.24 7.09
N ALA A 176 -32.61 7.98 7.54
CA ALA A 176 -33.74 7.28 8.15
C ALA A 176 -34.24 8.00 9.43
N ALA A 177 -33.32 8.52 10.26
CA ALA A 177 -33.66 9.28 11.46
C ALA A 177 -34.39 10.61 11.12
N ASN A 178 -34.09 11.20 9.96
CA ASN A 178 -34.75 12.41 9.47
C ASN A 178 -36.01 12.14 8.63
N GLY A 179 -36.43 10.88 8.49
CA GLY A 179 -37.59 10.49 7.68
C GLY A 179 -37.35 10.56 6.17
N GLU A 180 -36.10 10.64 5.73
CA GLU A 180 -35.70 10.68 4.33
C GLU A 180 -35.20 9.31 3.84
N GLN A 181 -35.23 9.10 2.52
CA GLN A 181 -34.63 7.91 1.90
C GLN A 181 -33.25 8.24 1.34
N PHE A 182 -32.23 7.51 1.78
CA PHE A 182 -30.89 7.61 1.21
C PHE A 182 -30.83 6.90 -0.16
N LYS A 183 -30.81 7.68 -1.26
CA LYS A 183 -30.70 7.17 -2.63
C LYS A 183 -29.35 7.54 -3.22
N VAL A 184 -28.58 6.54 -3.65
CA VAL A 184 -27.27 6.71 -4.28
C VAL A 184 -27.38 6.30 -5.74
N SER A 185 -27.05 7.21 -6.66
CA SER A 185 -26.99 6.90 -8.09
C SER A 185 -25.72 6.09 -8.37
N PRO A 186 -25.82 4.92 -9.05
CA PRO A 186 -24.66 4.07 -9.31
C PRO A 186 -23.64 4.69 -10.28
N GLY A 187 -24.05 5.66 -11.11
CA GLY A 187 -23.16 6.37 -12.03
C GLY A 187 -22.37 5.40 -12.93
N THR A 188 -21.06 5.62 -13.01
CA THR A 188 -20.11 4.83 -13.83
C THR A 188 -19.69 3.51 -13.16
N LEU A 189 -20.18 3.23 -11.95
CA LEU A 189 -19.70 2.12 -11.12
C LEU A 189 -19.96 0.76 -11.77
N ALA A 190 -21.15 0.55 -12.36
CA ALA A 190 -21.51 -0.72 -12.98
C ALA A 190 -20.55 -1.09 -14.12
N PHE A 191 -20.21 -0.11 -14.96
CA PHE A 191 -19.25 -0.27 -16.03
C PHE A 191 -17.85 -0.62 -15.49
N SER A 192 -17.34 0.18 -14.55
CA SER A 192 -16.01 -0.03 -13.97
C SER A 192 -15.89 -1.38 -13.26
N VAL A 193 -16.87 -1.78 -12.45
CA VAL A 193 -16.87 -3.08 -11.75
C VAL A 193 -16.88 -4.24 -12.73
N THR A 194 -17.66 -4.15 -13.80
CA THR A 194 -17.72 -5.21 -14.82
C THR A 194 -16.39 -5.32 -15.56
N LEU A 195 -15.82 -4.20 -15.98
CA LEU A 195 -14.52 -4.18 -16.65
C LEU A 195 -13.41 -4.74 -15.76
N PHE A 196 -13.38 -4.31 -14.49
CA PHE A 196 -12.46 -4.83 -13.49
C PHE A 196 -12.60 -6.34 -13.33
N THR A 197 -13.83 -6.85 -13.25
CA THR A 197 -14.12 -8.28 -13.10
C THR A 197 -13.60 -9.09 -14.29
N ILE A 198 -13.81 -8.61 -15.52
CA ILE A 198 -13.29 -9.27 -16.73
C ILE A 198 -11.76 -9.35 -16.66
N PHE A 199 -11.08 -8.25 -16.34
CA PHE A 199 -9.61 -8.22 -16.24
C PHE A 199 -9.10 -9.06 -15.07
N ALA A 200 -9.83 -9.12 -13.96
CA ALA A 200 -9.50 -10.00 -12.84
C ALA A 200 -9.54 -11.47 -13.25
N PHE A 201 -10.55 -11.91 -14.03
CA PHE A 201 -10.58 -13.27 -14.57
C PHE A 201 -9.40 -13.57 -15.50
N ILE A 202 -9.01 -12.62 -16.36
CA ILE A 202 -7.81 -12.75 -17.20
C ILE A 202 -6.56 -12.89 -16.33
N ASN A 203 -6.40 -12.05 -15.31
CA ASN A 203 -5.25 -12.08 -14.40
C ASN A 203 -5.18 -13.42 -13.64
N VAL A 204 -6.31 -13.88 -13.09
CA VAL A 204 -6.40 -15.18 -12.41
C VAL A 204 -6.06 -16.32 -13.38
N GLY A 205 -6.60 -16.30 -14.60
CA GLY A 205 -6.27 -17.29 -15.62
C GLY A 205 -4.78 -17.33 -15.97
N VAL A 206 -4.15 -16.17 -16.11
CA VAL A 206 -2.69 -16.05 -16.33
C VAL A 206 -1.91 -16.60 -15.13
N LEU A 207 -2.29 -16.27 -13.90
CA LEU A 207 -1.63 -16.79 -12.70
C LEU A 207 -1.77 -18.31 -12.58
N LEU A 208 -2.97 -18.86 -12.83
CA LEU A 208 -3.19 -20.30 -12.86
C LEU A 208 -2.37 -21.00 -13.95
N TYR A 209 -2.23 -20.39 -15.12
CA TYR A 209 -1.37 -20.89 -16.18
C TYR A 209 0.12 -20.89 -15.74
N ARG A 210 0.59 -19.83 -15.08
CA ARG A 210 1.96 -19.74 -14.56
C ARG A 210 2.28 -20.74 -13.45
N ARG A 211 1.28 -21.21 -12.71
CA ARG A 211 1.44 -22.26 -11.69
C ARG A 211 1.76 -23.64 -12.26
N ARG A 212 1.70 -23.83 -13.59
CA ARG A 212 2.09 -25.11 -14.20
C ARG A 212 3.53 -25.48 -13.83
N PRO A 213 3.80 -26.76 -13.51
CA PRO A 213 5.14 -27.22 -13.11
C PRO A 213 6.24 -26.88 -14.12
N GLU A 214 5.91 -26.83 -15.40
CA GLU A 214 6.82 -26.47 -16.50
C GLU A 214 7.35 -25.03 -16.40
N ILE A 215 6.58 -24.11 -15.79
CA ILE A 215 6.93 -22.69 -15.66
C ILE A 215 7.46 -22.39 -14.25
N GLY A 216 6.92 -23.07 -13.21
CA GLY A 216 7.35 -22.90 -11.82
C GLY A 216 7.07 -21.50 -11.26
N GLY A 217 5.93 -20.90 -11.60
CA GLY A 217 5.61 -19.49 -11.31
C GLY A 217 4.98 -19.19 -9.95
N GLU A 218 5.06 -20.07 -8.95
CA GLU A 218 4.33 -19.91 -7.67
C GLU A 218 4.79 -18.69 -6.84
N LEU A 219 6.10 -18.46 -6.74
CA LEU A 219 6.72 -17.35 -6.01
C LEU A 219 7.70 -16.59 -6.94
N GLY A 220 7.14 -15.89 -7.92
CA GLY A 220 7.90 -15.08 -8.87
C GLY A 220 8.40 -15.85 -10.09
N GLY A 221 8.93 -17.07 -9.94
CA GLY A 221 9.36 -17.93 -11.04
C GLY A 221 10.47 -17.32 -11.93
N PRO A 222 10.67 -17.83 -13.16
CA PRO A 222 11.70 -17.35 -14.08
C PRO A 222 11.58 -15.85 -14.41
N ARG A 223 12.71 -15.14 -14.48
CA ARG A 223 12.76 -13.68 -14.70
C ARG A 223 11.94 -13.22 -15.91
N THR A 224 12.06 -13.92 -17.03
CA THR A 224 11.34 -13.59 -18.28
C THR A 224 9.83 -13.73 -18.10
N ALA A 225 9.37 -14.83 -17.52
CA ALA A 225 7.94 -15.09 -17.30
C ALA A 225 7.35 -14.09 -16.29
N LYS A 226 8.09 -13.78 -15.22
CA LYS A 226 7.72 -12.73 -14.25
C LYS A 226 7.56 -11.37 -14.94
N LEU A 227 8.57 -10.95 -15.70
CA LEU A 227 8.56 -9.64 -16.36
C LEU A 227 7.41 -9.51 -17.35
N LEU A 228 7.22 -10.50 -18.22
CA LEU A 228 6.13 -10.49 -19.21
C LEU A 228 4.75 -10.39 -18.55
N THR A 229 4.54 -11.14 -17.47
CA THR A 229 3.23 -11.16 -16.79
C THR A 229 3.01 -9.92 -15.93
N SER A 230 4.04 -9.37 -15.30
CA SER A 230 3.97 -8.05 -14.65
C SER A 230 3.65 -6.95 -15.65
N CYS A 231 4.28 -6.93 -16.83
CA CYS A 231 3.98 -5.97 -17.89
C CYS A 231 2.53 -6.09 -18.37
N LEU A 232 2.02 -7.32 -18.54
CA LEU A 232 0.62 -7.56 -18.89
C LEU A 232 -0.35 -6.99 -17.83
N PHE A 233 -0.08 -7.20 -16.54
CA PHE A 233 -0.95 -6.70 -15.47
C PHE A 233 -0.95 -5.17 -15.39
N VAL A 234 0.21 -4.54 -15.56
CA VAL A 234 0.30 -3.08 -15.65
C VAL A 234 -0.47 -2.57 -16.87
N LEU A 235 -0.35 -3.23 -18.03
CA LEU A 235 -1.09 -2.86 -19.23
C LEU A 235 -2.61 -2.99 -19.02
N LEU A 236 -3.09 -4.07 -18.41
CA LEU A 236 -4.51 -4.27 -18.11
C LEU A 236 -5.04 -3.20 -17.15
N TRP A 237 -4.24 -2.80 -16.17
CA TRP A 237 -4.58 -1.69 -15.27
C TRP A 237 -4.65 -0.34 -16.00
N LEU A 238 -3.71 -0.05 -16.90
CA LEU A 238 -3.76 1.17 -17.73
C LEU A 238 -4.97 1.17 -18.67
N LEU A 239 -5.31 0.02 -19.26
CA LEU A 239 -6.52 -0.15 -20.07
C LEU A 239 -7.78 0.06 -19.23
N TYR A 240 -7.81 -0.42 -17.99
CA TYR A 240 -8.93 -0.21 -17.07
C TYR A 240 -9.15 1.28 -16.80
N ILE A 241 -8.09 2.01 -16.50
CA ILE A 241 -8.14 3.47 -16.31
C ILE A 241 -8.63 4.15 -17.59
N PHE A 242 -8.07 3.78 -18.74
CA PHE A 242 -8.41 4.38 -20.03
C PHE A 242 -9.89 4.21 -20.38
N PHE A 243 -10.42 2.99 -20.34
CA PHE A 243 -11.83 2.73 -20.67
C PHE A 243 -12.79 3.31 -19.63
N SER A 244 -12.45 3.24 -18.33
CA SER A 244 -13.26 3.88 -17.28
C SER A 244 -13.30 5.40 -17.46
N SER A 245 -12.20 6.01 -17.91
CA SER A 245 -12.16 7.44 -18.21
C SER A 245 -13.00 7.77 -19.45
N LEU A 246 -12.91 7.00 -20.53
CA LEU A 246 -13.72 7.22 -21.73
C LEU A 246 -15.23 7.16 -21.46
N GLU A 247 -15.67 6.21 -20.64
CA GLU A 247 -17.06 6.12 -20.21
C GLU A 247 -17.43 7.30 -19.30
N ALA A 248 -16.57 7.65 -18.34
CA ALA A 248 -16.81 8.79 -17.47
C ALA A 248 -16.96 10.09 -18.26
N TYR A 249 -16.20 10.29 -19.34
CA TYR A 249 -16.32 11.43 -20.25
C TYR A 249 -17.38 11.27 -21.36
N CYS A 250 -18.24 10.27 -21.28
CA CYS A 250 -19.33 10.01 -22.22
C CYS A 250 -18.88 9.77 -23.68
N HIS A 251 -17.63 9.37 -23.90
CA HIS A 251 -17.14 8.98 -25.23
C HIS A 251 -17.60 7.56 -25.60
N ILE A 252 -17.78 6.71 -24.58
CA ILE A 252 -18.35 5.37 -24.70
C ILE A 252 -19.62 5.34 -23.85
N LYS A 253 -20.67 4.69 -24.35
CA LYS A 253 -21.86 4.43 -23.53
C LYS A 253 -21.58 3.24 -22.62
N GLY A 254 -21.65 3.46 -21.31
CA GLY A 254 -21.81 2.40 -20.33
C GLY A 254 -23.16 1.68 -20.48
N PHE A 255 -23.34 0.62 -19.70
CA PHE A 255 -24.56 -0.17 -19.64
C PHE A 255 -25.14 -0.16 -18.22
#